data_AF-A0AA41Q540-F1
#
_entry.id   AF-A0AA41Q540-F1
#
_cell.length_a   1.000
_cell.length_b   1.000
_cell.length_c   1.000
_cell.angle_alpha   90.00
_cell.angle_beta   90.00
_cell.angle_gamma   90.00
#
_symmetry.space_group_name_H-M   'P 1'
#
loop_
_entity.id
_entity.type
_entity.pdbx_description
1 polymer ?
#
loop_
_entity_poly.entity_id
_entity_poly.type
_entity_poly.pdbx_seq_one_letter_code
_entity_poly.pdbx_strand_id
1 'polypeptide(L)'
;MRLGVVGQANRPGKVRGGKFWKGSTDNIGPHTVRLWRLDTVTLLGTAVSSGEPSGPQWVDVPFSSPISVPANVDLLLEVEFPGSRYGNTNSLFTFGALVRGALTARYCVFGTGGRPTGVPSGSFAGLHYAVDMDFEPDPAGTDDWDVMGGLSI
;
A
#
# COMPACT_ATOMS: atom_id res chain seq x y z
N MET A 1 -8.52 -5.92 -13.39
CA MET A 1 -8.35 -6.75 -12.16
C MET A 1 -7.88 -5.85 -11.02
N ARG A 2 -8.29 -6.11 -9.78
CA ARG A 2 -7.85 -5.33 -8.61
C ARG A 2 -6.93 -6.20 -7.76
N LEU A 3 -5.73 -5.74 -7.49
CA LEU A 3 -4.70 -6.47 -6.74
C LEU A 3 -4.20 -5.60 -5.62
N GLY A 4 -3.95 -6.15 -4.44
CA GLY A 4 -3.45 -5.32 -3.36
C GLY A 4 -2.66 -6.06 -2.31
N VAL A 5 -1.97 -5.27 -1.51
CA VAL A 5 -1.24 -5.70 -0.31
C VAL A 5 -1.92 -5.09 0.90
N VAL A 6 -2.16 -5.94 1.90
CA VAL A 6 -2.63 -5.51 3.21
C VAL A 6 -1.45 -5.37 4.13
N GLY A 7 -1.26 -4.16 4.63
CA GLY A 7 -0.22 -3.80 5.58
C GLY A 7 -0.78 -3.18 6.85
N GLN A 8 0.04 -3.19 7.90
CA GLN A 8 -0.23 -2.47 9.14
C GLN A 8 1.06 -1.83 9.61
N ALA A 9 1.00 -0.55 9.96
CA ALA A 9 2.12 0.16 10.56
C ALA A 9 2.02 0.11 12.09
N ASN A 10 3.12 -0.14 12.79
CA ASN A 10 3.14 -0.13 14.27
C ASN A 10 3.29 1.27 14.88
N ARG A 11 3.42 2.30 14.03
CA ARG A 11 3.55 3.71 14.37
C ARG A 11 2.71 4.54 13.39
N PRO A 12 2.23 5.73 13.79
CA PRO A 12 1.59 6.64 12.87
C PRO A 12 2.58 7.08 11.78
N GLY A 13 2.06 7.56 10.67
CA GLY A 13 2.87 8.03 9.55
C GLY A 13 2.03 8.46 8.37
N LYS A 14 2.68 8.56 7.21
CA LYS A 14 2.06 9.00 5.96
C LYS A 14 2.26 7.98 4.86
N VAL A 15 1.20 7.70 4.12
CA VAL A 15 1.30 6.97 2.84
C VAL A 15 1.41 8.02 1.74
N ARG A 16 2.54 8.04 1.04
CA ARG A 16 2.85 9.00 -0.03
C ARG A 16 2.33 8.55 -1.39
N GLY A 17 2.17 7.24 -1.56
CA GLY A 17 1.72 6.65 -2.81
C GLY A 17 1.74 5.13 -2.78
N GLY A 18 1.49 4.54 -3.93
CA GLY A 18 1.70 3.13 -4.18
C GLY A 18 2.73 2.91 -5.27
N LYS A 19 3.28 1.70 -5.31
CA LYS A 19 4.14 1.24 -6.41
C LYS A 19 3.71 -0.13 -6.88
N PHE A 20 3.86 -0.39 -8.17
CA PHE A 20 3.61 -1.70 -8.75
C PHE A 20 4.68 -2.07 -9.77
N TRP A 21 4.92 -3.37 -9.93
CA TRP A 21 5.79 -3.87 -10.98
C TRP A 21 5.02 -4.01 -12.31
N LYS A 22 5.42 -3.22 -13.30
CA LYS A 22 5.07 -3.46 -14.70
C LYS A 22 5.94 -4.60 -15.21
N GLY A 23 5.39 -5.79 -15.40
CA GLY A 23 6.17 -6.98 -15.77
C GLY A 23 6.30 -7.25 -17.27
N SER A 24 5.57 -6.52 -18.11
CA SER A 24 5.51 -6.74 -19.55
C SER A 24 5.04 -5.47 -20.26
N THR A 25 5.42 -5.33 -21.53
CA THR A 25 4.89 -4.31 -22.47
C THR A 25 3.37 -4.40 -22.64
N ASP A 26 2.79 -5.59 -22.44
CA ASP A 26 1.35 -5.82 -22.54
C ASP A 26 0.58 -5.41 -21.26
N ASN A 27 1.29 -5.03 -20.20
CA ASN A 27 0.67 -4.45 -19.03
C ASN A 27 0.39 -2.96 -19.25
N ILE A 28 -0.69 -2.69 -19.99
CA ILE A 28 -1.02 -1.35 -20.49
C ILE A 28 -1.89 -0.60 -19.46
N GLY A 29 -1.43 0.59 -19.08
CA GLY A 29 -2.12 1.53 -18.19
C GLY A 29 -2.72 2.72 -18.94
N PRO A 30 -3.49 3.58 -18.23
CA PRO A 30 -3.21 3.95 -16.85
C PRO A 30 -3.75 2.97 -15.80
N HIS A 31 -2.98 2.77 -14.74
CA HIS A 31 -3.32 2.00 -13.55
C HIS A 31 -3.84 2.92 -12.45
N THR A 32 -4.86 2.49 -11.71
CA THR A 32 -5.42 3.28 -10.60
C THR A 32 -4.99 2.69 -9.27
N VAL A 33 -4.33 3.49 -8.43
CA VAL A 33 -3.93 3.15 -7.07
C VAL A 33 -4.95 3.69 -6.07
N ARG A 34 -5.37 2.86 -5.11
CA ARG A 34 -6.30 3.22 -4.04
C ARG A 34 -5.74 2.81 -2.70
N LEU A 35 -5.84 3.69 -1.71
CA LEU A 35 -5.55 3.38 -0.32
C LEU A 35 -6.86 3.27 0.46
N TRP A 36 -7.06 2.15 1.13
CA TRP A 36 -8.25 1.88 1.94
C TRP A 36 -7.87 1.63 3.39
N ARG A 37 -8.72 2.11 4.28
CA ARG A 37 -8.79 1.70 5.68
C ARG A 37 -9.75 0.52 5.78
N LEU A 38 -9.29 -0.66 6.21
CA LEU A 38 -10.07 -1.90 6.11
C LEU A 38 -11.14 -2.07 7.20
N ASP A 39 -10.87 -1.60 8.42
CA ASP A 39 -11.80 -1.70 9.55
C ASP A 39 -13.15 -0.99 9.28
N THR A 40 -13.10 0.14 8.58
CA THR A 40 -14.29 0.93 8.19
C THR A 40 -14.58 0.87 6.69
N VAL A 41 -13.83 0.08 5.93
CA VAL A 41 -13.89 -0.01 4.45
C VAL A 41 -13.93 1.39 3.80
N THR A 42 -13.11 2.31 4.32
CA THR A 42 -13.11 3.71 3.90
C THR A 42 -12.00 3.97 2.90
N LEU A 43 -12.35 4.56 1.75
CA LEU A 43 -11.37 5.03 0.78
C LEU A 43 -10.67 6.29 1.32
N LEU A 44 -9.36 6.19 1.55
CA LEU A 44 -8.55 7.29 2.06
C LEU A 44 -7.98 8.16 0.93
N GLY A 45 -7.68 7.54 -0.22
CA GLY A 45 -7.15 8.27 -1.37
C GLY A 45 -7.11 7.43 -2.64
N THR A 46 -7.04 8.12 -3.77
CA THR A 46 -6.91 7.54 -5.11
C THR A 46 -5.89 8.33 -5.91
N ALA A 47 -5.07 7.64 -6.69
CA ALA A 47 -4.15 8.21 -7.66
C ALA A 47 -4.17 7.38 -8.94
N VAL A 48 -3.81 7.99 -10.07
CA VAL A 48 -3.75 7.33 -11.37
C VAL A 48 -2.33 7.49 -11.90
N SER A 49 -1.74 6.40 -12.39
CA SER A 49 -0.41 6.46 -12.99
C SER A 49 -0.42 7.31 -14.26
N SER A 50 0.70 7.99 -14.52
CA SER A 50 0.91 8.80 -15.71
C SER A 50 2.34 8.61 -16.21
N GLY A 51 2.54 8.69 -17.53
CA GLY A 51 3.87 8.57 -18.13
C GLY A 51 4.56 7.22 -17.88
N GLU A 52 3.79 6.12 -17.83
CA GLU A 52 4.36 4.80 -17.55
C GLU A 52 5.43 4.37 -18.56
N PRO A 53 6.48 3.66 -18.12
CA PRO A 53 7.48 3.11 -19.03
C PRO A 53 6.86 2.08 -19.98
N SER A 54 7.48 1.92 -21.14
CA SER A 54 7.07 0.95 -22.16
C SER A 54 7.42 -0.49 -21.81
N GLY A 55 8.45 -0.70 -20.98
CA GLY A 55 8.98 -2.02 -20.62
C GLY A 55 8.90 -2.35 -19.13
N PRO A 56 9.49 -3.47 -18.72
CA PRO A 56 9.39 -3.93 -17.34
C PRO A 56 10.12 -3.01 -16.35
N GLN A 57 9.38 -2.46 -15.39
CA GLN A 57 9.93 -1.59 -14.35
C GLN A 57 8.96 -1.44 -13.18
N TRP A 58 9.48 -1.04 -12.01
CA TRP A 58 8.66 -0.45 -10.97
C TRP A 58 8.08 0.89 -11.44
N VAL A 59 6.80 1.08 -11.16
CA VAL A 59 6.06 2.32 -11.43
C VAL A 59 5.57 2.86 -10.10
N ASP A 60 6.06 4.05 -9.73
CA ASP A 60 5.59 4.80 -8.59
C ASP A 60 4.37 5.64 -8.97
N VAL A 61 3.36 5.64 -8.11
CA VAL A 61 2.11 6.39 -8.28
C VAL A 61 1.85 7.20 -7.02
N PRO A 62 2.37 8.44 -6.95
CA PRO A 62 2.20 9.29 -5.78
C PRO A 62 0.75 9.77 -5.65
N PHE A 63 0.27 9.90 -4.41
CA PHE A 63 -0.93 10.69 -4.12
C PHE A 63 -0.62 12.19 -4.28
N SER A 64 -1.64 12.99 -4.59
CA SER A 64 -1.49 14.45 -4.71
C SER A 64 -1.04 15.11 -3.41
N SER A 65 -1.39 14.50 -2.27
CA SER A 65 -0.87 14.82 -0.94
C SER A 65 -0.63 13.53 -0.15
N PRO A 66 0.42 13.47 0.69
CA PRO A 66 0.62 12.34 1.60
C PRO A 66 -0.57 12.18 2.55
N ILE A 67 -1.02 10.94 2.74
CA ILE A 67 -2.20 10.61 3.54
C ILE A 67 -1.75 10.14 4.93
N SER A 68 -2.08 10.90 5.97
CA SER A 68 -1.80 10.49 7.36
C SER A 68 -2.63 9.28 7.75
N VAL A 69 -1.99 8.31 8.40
CA VAL A 69 -2.60 7.06 8.89
C VAL A 69 -2.19 6.80 10.34
N PRO A 70 -3.11 6.31 11.19
CA PRO A 70 -2.78 5.94 12.55
C PRO A 70 -1.98 4.63 12.60
N ALA A 71 -1.31 4.40 13.73
CA ALA A 71 -0.72 3.10 14.05
C ALA A 71 -1.81 2.01 14.19
N ASN A 72 -1.41 0.76 13.99
CA ASN A 72 -2.17 -0.46 14.27
C ASN A 72 -3.53 -0.53 13.55
N VAL A 73 -3.64 0.11 12.39
CA VAL A 73 -4.80 0.02 11.49
C VAL A 73 -4.41 -0.72 10.22
N ASP A 74 -5.30 -1.61 9.81
CA ASP A 74 -5.14 -2.37 8.57
C ASP A 74 -5.42 -1.50 7.36
N LEU A 75 -4.38 -1.33 6.55
CA LEU A 75 -4.41 -0.58 5.32
C LEU A 75 -4.32 -1.54 4.14
N LEU A 76 -5.17 -1.32 3.14
CA LEU A 76 -5.04 -1.98 1.84
C LEU A 76 -4.57 -0.96 0.82
N LEU A 77 -3.40 -1.19 0.24
CA LEU A 77 -3.02 -0.56 -1.01
C LEU A 77 -3.43 -1.47 -2.17
N GLU A 78 -4.33 -0.98 -2.99
CA GLU A 78 -4.86 -1.66 -4.17
C GLU A 78 -4.40 -0.96 -5.44
N VAL A 79 -4.05 -1.74 -6.45
CA VAL A 79 -3.87 -1.28 -7.83
C VAL A 79 -4.88 -1.97 -8.73
N GLU A 80 -5.62 -1.17 -9.48
CA GLU A 80 -6.48 -1.61 -10.56
C GLU A 80 -5.69 -1.64 -11.87
N PHE A 81 -5.55 -2.85 -12.41
CA PHE A 81 -4.97 -3.14 -13.70
C PHE A 81 -6.10 -3.20 -14.74
N PRO A 82 -6.13 -2.31 -15.76
CA PRO A 82 -7.17 -2.35 -16.79
C PRO A 82 -7.18 -3.66 -17.59
N GLY A 83 -5.99 -4.25 -17.79
CA GLY A 83 -5.81 -5.55 -18.42
C GLY A 83 -5.75 -6.73 -17.43
N SER A 84 -5.31 -7.88 -17.94
CA SER A 84 -5.11 -9.12 -17.19
C SER A 84 -3.63 -9.41 -16.87
N ARG A 85 -2.73 -8.47 -17.17
CA ARG A 85 -1.29 -8.59 -16.94
C ARG A 85 -0.90 -7.88 -15.64
N TYR A 86 -0.11 -8.55 -14.81
CA TYR A 86 0.41 -8.02 -13.55
C TYR A 86 1.66 -8.80 -13.14
N GLY A 87 2.50 -8.22 -12.29
CA GLY A 87 3.61 -8.94 -11.67
C GLY A 87 3.14 -9.77 -10.47
N ASN A 88 3.77 -10.92 -10.23
CA ASN A 88 3.56 -11.68 -9.01
C ASN A 88 4.82 -12.44 -8.59
N THR A 89 4.95 -12.66 -7.29
CA THR A 89 5.90 -13.59 -6.69
C THR A 89 5.12 -14.67 -5.94
N ASN A 90 5.36 -15.93 -6.27
CA ASN A 90 4.64 -17.04 -5.66
C ASN A 90 5.09 -17.30 -4.22
N SER A 91 4.15 -17.71 -3.37
CA SER A 91 4.41 -18.20 -2.01
C SER A 91 5.22 -17.26 -1.12
N LEU A 92 5.17 -15.95 -1.36
CA LEU A 92 5.95 -15.01 -0.56
C LEU A 92 5.42 -14.93 0.88
N PHE A 93 4.09 -14.97 1.05
CA PHE A 93 3.45 -14.91 2.37
C PHE A 93 3.27 -16.28 3.05
N THR A 94 3.68 -17.40 2.43
CA THR A 94 3.63 -18.71 3.10
C THR A 94 4.64 -18.81 4.25
N PHE A 95 5.63 -17.94 4.28
CA PHE A 95 6.65 -17.86 5.33
C PHE A 95 6.32 -16.82 6.42
N GLY A 96 5.11 -16.22 6.36
CA GLY A 96 4.65 -15.21 7.31
C GLY A 96 4.68 -13.78 6.75
N ALA A 97 4.43 -12.83 7.64
CA ALA A 97 4.40 -11.40 7.31
C ALA A 97 5.81 -10.86 7.03
N LEU A 98 5.90 -9.88 6.13
CA LEU A 98 7.14 -9.18 5.79
C LEU A 98 7.21 -7.86 6.55
N VAL A 99 8.28 -7.65 7.31
CA VAL A 99 8.47 -6.44 8.13
C VAL A 99 9.60 -5.59 7.52
N ARG A 100 9.33 -4.29 7.31
CA ARG A 100 10.35 -3.28 6.98
C ARG A 100 10.13 -2.02 7.81
N GLY A 101 11.02 -1.77 8.76
CA GLY A 101 10.90 -0.64 9.67
C GLY A 101 9.60 -0.70 10.46
N ALA A 102 8.78 0.35 10.35
CA ALA A 102 7.48 0.43 11.03
C ALA A 102 6.34 -0.30 10.30
N LEU A 103 6.52 -0.69 9.02
CA LEU A 103 5.48 -1.27 8.20
C LEU A 103 5.61 -2.79 8.13
N THR A 104 4.50 -3.48 8.35
CA THR A 104 4.38 -4.93 8.18
C THR A 104 3.38 -5.24 7.06
N ALA A 105 3.82 -5.84 5.97
CA ALA A 105 2.95 -6.43 4.95
C ALA A 105 2.54 -7.83 5.41
N ARG A 106 1.23 -8.11 5.50
CA ARG A 106 0.72 -9.35 6.11
C ARG A 106 0.27 -10.37 5.08
N TYR A 107 -0.43 -9.92 4.05
CA TYR A 107 -0.94 -10.75 2.97
C TYR A 107 -1.35 -9.88 1.78
N CYS A 108 -1.64 -10.53 0.65
CA CYS A 108 -2.16 -9.89 -0.54
C CYS A 108 -3.58 -10.38 -0.86
N VAL A 109 -4.32 -9.53 -1.56
CA VAL A 109 -5.70 -9.78 -1.98
C VAL A 109 -5.91 -9.49 -3.46
N PHE A 110 -6.90 -10.14 -4.08
CA PHE A 110 -7.33 -9.88 -5.43
C PHE A 110 -8.86 -9.80 -5.55
N GLY A 111 -9.32 -9.15 -6.63
CA GLY A 111 -10.73 -9.06 -6.99
C GLY A 111 -10.93 -9.11 -8.51
N THR A 112 -11.93 -9.88 -8.94
CA THR A 112 -12.38 -10.00 -10.33
C THR A 112 -13.68 -9.20 -10.52
N GLY A 113 -13.77 -8.41 -11.59
CA GLY A 113 -14.93 -7.54 -11.86
C GLY A 113 -14.64 -6.07 -11.56
N GLY A 114 -14.67 -5.22 -12.59
CA GLY A 114 -14.29 -3.80 -12.53
C GLY A 114 -15.28 -2.88 -11.82
N ARG A 115 -15.99 -3.37 -10.79
CA ARG A 115 -16.88 -2.52 -9.98
C ARG A 115 -16.11 -2.01 -8.74
N PRO A 116 -16.03 -0.70 -8.51
CA PRO A 116 -15.29 -0.12 -7.38
C PRO A 116 -16.01 -0.24 -6.03
N THR A 117 -17.11 -0.99 -5.93
CA THR A 117 -17.83 -1.15 -4.66
C THR A 117 -17.07 -2.10 -3.74
N GLY A 118 -16.53 -1.58 -2.64
CA GLY A 118 -15.82 -2.35 -1.63
C GLY A 118 -14.37 -2.67 -2.01
N VAL A 119 -13.71 -3.45 -1.16
CA VAL A 119 -12.30 -3.84 -1.28
C VAL A 119 -12.17 -5.27 -1.84
N PRO A 120 -11.12 -5.58 -2.62
CA PRO A 120 -10.79 -6.97 -2.96
C PRO A 120 -10.54 -7.81 -1.70
N SER A 121 -11.01 -9.05 -1.69
CA SER A 121 -10.91 -9.97 -0.55
C SER A 121 -10.47 -11.40 -0.93
N GLY A 122 -10.36 -11.72 -2.22
CA GLY A 122 -9.87 -13.02 -2.66
C GLY A 122 -8.39 -13.18 -2.33
N SER A 123 -7.94 -14.38 -2.04
CA SER A 123 -6.51 -14.70 -1.84
C SER A 123 -6.16 -15.97 -2.61
N PHE A 124 -4.92 -16.07 -3.07
CA PHE A 124 -4.46 -17.23 -3.84
C PHE A 124 -3.01 -17.54 -3.46
N ALA A 125 -2.75 -18.80 -3.07
CA ALA A 125 -1.43 -19.41 -2.91
C ALA A 125 -0.34 -18.56 -2.19
N GLY A 126 -0.72 -17.66 -1.27
CA GLY A 126 0.22 -16.75 -0.61
C GLY A 126 1.01 -15.85 -1.58
N LEU A 127 0.43 -15.55 -2.75
CA LEU A 127 1.04 -14.67 -3.75
C LEU A 127 1.33 -13.29 -3.18
N HIS A 128 2.40 -12.65 -3.66
CA HIS A 128 2.58 -11.20 -3.58
C HIS A 128 2.40 -10.61 -4.97
N TYR A 129 1.46 -9.69 -5.16
CA TYR A 129 1.10 -9.15 -6.48
C TYR A 129 2.03 -8.03 -6.99
N ALA A 130 3.27 -8.00 -6.49
CA ALA A 130 4.25 -6.96 -6.76
C ALA A 130 3.65 -5.54 -6.66
N VAL A 131 2.76 -5.35 -5.68
CA VAL A 131 2.17 -4.08 -5.26
C VAL A 131 2.71 -3.79 -3.88
N ASP A 132 3.15 -2.56 -3.64
CA ASP A 132 3.75 -2.16 -2.37
C ASP A 132 3.43 -0.68 -2.08
N MET A 133 3.46 -0.31 -0.81
CA MET A 133 3.10 1.03 -0.31
C MET A 133 4.34 1.85 0.00
N ASP A 134 4.33 3.12 -0.42
CA ASP A 134 5.33 4.10 -0.02
C ASP A 134 4.90 4.73 1.30
N PHE A 135 5.31 4.10 2.41
CA PHE A 135 4.99 4.51 3.77
C PHE A 135 6.20 5.17 4.43
N GLU A 136 5.96 6.36 4.98
CA GLU A 136 6.92 7.12 5.78
C GLU A 136 6.40 7.17 7.23
N PRO A 137 7.04 6.50 8.19
CA PRO A 137 6.65 6.63 9.60
C PRO A 137 6.92 8.05 10.09
N ASP A 138 6.03 8.55 10.95
CA ASP A 138 6.33 9.78 11.69
C ASP A 138 7.61 9.59 12.51
N PRO A 139 8.38 10.66 12.77
CA PRO A 139 9.54 10.59 13.64
C PRO A 139 9.18 9.86 14.94
N ALA A 140 10.04 8.94 15.37
CA ALA A 140 9.90 8.44 16.73
C ALA A 140 9.99 9.67 17.64
N GLY A 141 8.93 9.96 18.40
CA GLY A 141 8.96 11.06 19.33
C GLY A 141 10.22 10.93 20.19
N THR A 142 11.01 11.99 20.27
CA THR A 142 11.83 12.15 21.45
C THR A 142 10.81 12.31 22.55
N ASP A 143 10.64 11.28 23.39
CA ASP A 143 9.96 11.44 24.66
C ASP A 143 10.80 12.45 25.45
N ASP A 144 10.57 13.74 25.19
CA ASP A 144 11.06 14.82 26.01
C ASP A 144 10.19 14.77 27.26
N TRP A 145 10.54 13.84 28.14
CA TRP A 145 10.10 13.84 29.53
C TRP A 145 10.71 15.06 30.22
N ASP A 146 10.31 16.26 29.79
CA ASP A 146 10.63 17.47 30.52
C ASP A 146 9.62 17.61 31.66
N VAL A 147 9.84 16.82 32.71
CA VAL A 147 9.11 16.91 33.98
C VAL A 147 9.37 18.27 34.65
N MET A 148 10.36 19.05 34.19
CA MET A 148 10.84 20.27 34.84
C MET A 148 10.68 21.55 34.00
N GLY A 149 10.13 21.48 32.79
CA GLY A 149 10.07 22.58 31.80
C GLY A 149 9.23 23.80 32.16
N GLY A 150 8.69 23.84 33.38
CA GLY A 150 7.92 24.97 33.91
C GLY A 150 8.25 25.33 35.36
N LEU A 151 9.27 24.72 35.98
CA LEU A 151 9.65 25.03 37.36
C LEU A 151 11.00 25.75 37.40
N SER A 152 10.95 27.08 37.48
CA SER A 152 12.04 27.87 38.04
C SER A 152 12.11 27.61 39.56
N ILE A 153 13.22 27.02 40.04
CA ILE A 153 13.62 27.11 41.45
C ILE A 153 14.26 28.47 41.75
#